data_AF-A0A7S2YJF3-F1
#
_entry.id   AF-A0A7S2YJF3-F1
#
_cell.length_a   1.000
_cell.length_b   1.000
_cell.length_c   1.000
_cell.angle_alpha   90.00
_cell.angle_beta   90.00
_cell.angle_gamma   90.00
#
_symmetry.space_group_name_H-M   'P 1'
#
loop_
_entity.id
_entity.type
_entity.pdbx_description
1 polymer ?
#
loop_
_entity_poly.entity_id
_entity_poly.type
_entity_poly.pdbx_seq_one_letter_code
_entity_poly.pdbx_strand_id
1 'polypeptide(L)'
;ASLENQSRRQSFAPLPQPTSSVIARDPRNMNDKAYQQKCMKHLLSFLLERGYDNPVSMKTLRMPSGKDFTSIMTFVLRRVDSNFQRDGDMKFEDEVSLSLKNLGYPFPISKTALVSAGSPHTWPQLLAVLSWLVKCLEATEAVKTWPEEQTQNEEETNTFESIQQLEEETDKRFFIYLAEVYQAFMRSEAETEERLEAALAERHERDDAFLAQEIERITDLNATIVERINDGNDQSQEIKTFSKKREEYATDLEQFQDLIRQMDDHKAAMEKKVDERKKDLATVTDKINRSNKCMEDLQNKIENQELSLEDAKKLEIEARTMSESLDRVMEQRQTLKDAIASYEAEISKHIENVDSLVAEYNKKLADMSTLPLIGPIYGALKAELNKDCLEEDQSSILGVDLRGDVQQTIGSHLPEVERRTEEKNIEYQDILDEVQEKENLNKEAGVKLGILAEEYENSEETVRQERNAHEAKLSVRQREVAAMHEKGEALRDPVALEEQIAGIERQCAEIEALRRSHNEESIARKHSVQRSIALACVSMQEHENLVRQTVTESKRFWDQKRQALRKVSAPDGGSREN
;
A
#
# COMPACT_ATOMS: atom_id res chain seq x y z
N ALA A 1 -6.22 -2.36 27.37
CA ALA A 1 -5.64 -3.22 28.40
C ALA A 1 -5.86 -2.55 29.75
N SER A 2 -6.26 -3.26 30.80
CA SER A 2 -6.62 -2.62 32.07
C SER A 2 -5.37 -2.25 32.88
N LEU A 3 -5.09 -0.96 33.02
CA LEU A 3 -4.11 -0.43 33.97
C LEU A 3 -4.85 -0.01 35.24
N GLU A 4 -5.05 -0.98 36.13
CA GLU A 4 -5.75 -0.77 37.40
C GLU A 4 -4.80 -0.13 38.44
N ASN A 5 -5.19 1.04 38.94
CA ASN A 5 -4.30 1.93 39.69
C ASN A 5 -4.07 1.44 41.14
N GLN A 6 -3.04 0.64 41.36
CA GLN A 6 -2.68 0.14 42.70
C GLN A 6 -1.89 1.16 43.53
N SER A 7 -2.61 2.13 44.13
CA SER A 7 -2.08 3.06 45.12
C SER A 7 -1.54 2.34 46.37
N ARG A 8 -0.26 1.97 46.31
CA ARG A 8 0.43 1.15 47.30
C ARG A 8 0.78 1.97 48.54
N ARG A 9 -0.20 2.16 49.45
CA ARG A 9 0.02 2.75 50.78
C ARG A 9 1.27 2.12 51.43
N GLN A 10 2.30 2.93 51.68
CA GLN A 10 3.43 2.52 52.52
C GLN A 10 2.98 2.53 53.99
N SER A 11 2.31 1.46 54.40
CA SER A 11 2.08 1.18 55.82
C SER A 11 3.43 1.04 56.52
N PHE A 12 3.60 1.75 57.66
CA PHE A 12 4.76 1.54 58.54
C PHE A 12 4.95 0.04 58.80
N ALA A 13 6.09 -0.50 58.38
CA ALA A 13 6.36 -1.92 58.51
C ALA A 13 6.53 -2.27 60.00
N PRO A 14 5.75 -3.22 60.56
CA PRO A 14 6.01 -3.71 61.90
C PRO A 14 7.39 -4.38 61.92
N LEU A 15 8.21 -4.05 62.92
CA LEU A 15 9.54 -4.64 63.10
C LEU A 15 9.48 -6.17 62.97
N PRO A 16 10.29 -6.78 62.08
CA PRO A 16 10.15 -8.20 61.76
C PRO A 16 10.49 -9.06 62.98
N GLN A 17 9.47 -9.64 63.61
CA GLN A 17 9.67 -10.62 64.68
C GLN A 17 10.34 -11.88 64.09
N PRO A 18 11.48 -12.34 64.62
CA PRO A 18 12.24 -13.44 64.03
C PRO A 18 11.55 -14.79 64.24
N THR A 19 10.80 -15.23 63.23
CA THR A 19 10.08 -16.52 63.20
C THR A 19 10.99 -17.70 62.83
N SER A 20 12.02 -17.98 63.64
CA SER A 20 12.69 -19.28 63.60
C SER A 20 13.37 -19.66 64.92
N SER A 21 12.98 -20.80 65.49
CA SER A 21 13.57 -21.37 66.72
C SER A 21 14.85 -22.16 66.44
N VAL A 22 15.77 -21.60 65.64
CA VAL A 22 17.15 -22.07 65.58
C VAL A 22 17.92 -21.31 66.65
N ILE A 23 18.44 -22.00 67.66
CA ILE A 23 19.32 -21.39 68.67
C ILE A 23 20.66 -21.08 67.98
N ALA A 24 20.74 -19.89 67.40
CA ALA A 24 21.95 -19.41 66.73
C ALA A 24 23.11 -19.43 67.73
N ARG A 25 24.13 -20.25 67.43
CA ARG A 25 25.39 -20.20 68.17
C ARG A 25 26.01 -18.83 67.97
N ASP A 26 26.38 -18.19 69.07
CA ASP A 26 27.03 -16.89 69.06
C ASP A 26 28.28 -16.93 68.16
N PRO A 27 28.34 -16.15 67.06
CA PRO A 27 29.48 -16.14 66.16
C PRO A 27 30.68 -15.39 66.75
N ARG A 28 30.51 -14.68 67.87
CA ARG A 28 31.60 -14.01 68.59
C ARG A 28 32.42 -15.07 69.32
N ASN A 29 33.72 -15.12 69.06
CA ASN A 29 34.60 -16.08 69.72
C ASN A 29 34.88 -15.67 71.18
N MET A 30 33.89 -15.87 72.06
CA MET A 30 33.93 -15.46 73.46
C MET A 30 35.10 -16.07 74.24
N ASN A 31 35.65 -17.20 73.81
CA ASN A 31 36.79 -17.88 74.45
C ASN A 31 38.16 -17.38 73.96
N ASP A 32 38.23 -16.57 72.89
CA ASP A 32 39.48 -15.96 72.46
C ASP A 32 39.88 -14.80 73.38
N LYS A 33 41.11 -14.88 73.88
CA LYS A 33 41.73 -13.86 74.73
C LYS A 33 41.97 -12.55 73.98
N ALA A 34 42.23 -12.57 72.67
CA ALA A 34 42.43 -11.34 71.90
C ALA A 34 41.09 -10.60 71.71
N TYR A 35 40.01 -11.30 71.37
CA TYR A 35 38.65 -10.78 71.34
C TYR A 35 38.22 -10.19 72.70
N GLN A 36 38.39 -10.94 73.80
CA GLN A 36 38.12 -10.45 75.16
C GLN A 36 38.91 -9.16 75.48
N GLN A 37 40.21 -9.10 75.14
CA GLN A 37 41.04 -7.90 75.36
C GLN A 37 40.58 -6.71 74.50
N LYS A 38 40.09 -6.93 73.27
CA LYS A 38 39.50 -5.88 72.45
C LYS A 38 38.21 -5.34 73.07
N CYS A 39 37.30 -6.21 73.51
CA CYS A 39 36.06 -5.80 74.18
C CYS A 39 36.31 -5.08 75.52
N MET A 40 37.27 -5.53 76.33
CA MET A 40 37.64 -4.83 77.58
C MET A 40 38.22 -3.43 77.31
N LYS A 41 39.09 -3.26 76.30
CA LYS A 41 39.61 -1.95 75.92
C LYS A 41 38.51 -1.01 75.43
N HIS A 42 37.61 -1.51 74.57
CA HIS A 42 36.48 -0.73 74.05
C HIS A 42 35.54 -0.27 75.18
N LEU A 43 35.13 -1.20 76.05
CA LEU A 43 34.31 -0.88 77.22
C LEU A 43 35.00 0.12 78.16
N LEU A 44 36.31 0.01 78.37
CA LEU A 44 37.07 0.97 79.19
C LEU A 44 37.09 2.37 78.57
N SER A 45 37.36 2.49 77.28
CA SER A 45 37.33 3.79 76.57
C SER A 45 35.96 4.45 76.70
N PHE A 46 34.88 3.73 76.40
CA PHE A 46 33.51 4.25 76.49
C PHE A 46 33.15 4.72 77.91
N LEU A 47 33.48 3.94 78.94
CA LEU A 47 33.21 4.30 80.34
C LEU A 47 34.01 5.55 80.79
N LEU A 48 35.25 5.72 80.31
CA LEU A 48 36.06 6.89 80.62
C LEU A 48 35.57 8.14 79.86
N GLU A 49 35.32 8.03 78.54
CA GLU A 49 34.84 9.13 77.70
C GLU A 49 33.48 9.66 78.13
N ARG A 50 32.56 8.77 78.53
CA ARG A 50 31.18 9.15 78.91
C ARG A 50 31.05 9.49 80.40
N GLY A 51 32.14 9.48 81.17
CA GLY A 51 32.17 9.91 82.58
C GLY A 51 31.51 8.92 83.54
N TYR A 52 32.15 7.77 83.79
CA TYR A 52 31.69 6.77 84.76
C TYR A 52 32.27 7.00 86.16
N ASP A 53 31.41 7.01 87.19
CA ASP A 53 31.75 7.47 88.55
C ASP A 53 32.68 6.54 89.35
N ASN A 54 32.74 5.24 89.03
CA ASN A 54 33.51 4.26 89.81
C ASN A 54 34.90 4.00 89.19
N PRO A 55 35.94 3.69 90.01
CA PRO A 55 37.31 3.50 89.53
C PRO A 55 37.50 2.20 88.73
N VAL A 56 37.38 2.28 87.41
CA VAL A 56 37.58 1.14 86.48
C VAL A 56 39.00 1.12 85.91
N SER A 57 39.56 -0.09 85.76
CA SER A 57 40.84 -0.31 85.10
C SER A 57 40.82 -1.60 84.28
N MET A 58 41.78 -1.78 83.37
CA MET A 58 42.00 -3.07 82.67
C MET A 58 42.25 -4.24 83.63
N LYS A 59 42.70 -3.98 84.87
CA LYS A 59 42.86 -5.02 85.92
C LYS A 59 41.49 -5.39 86.51
N THR A 60 40.63 -4.40 86.77
CA THR A 60 39.27 -4.58 87.27
C THR A 60 38.41 -5.33 86.24
N LEU A 61 38.41 -4.89 84.98
CA LEU A 61 37.62 -5.49 83.89
C LEU A 61 38.05 -6.92 83.51
N ARG A 62 39.25 -7.36 83.92
CA ARG A 62 39.72 -8.74 83.67
C ARG A 62 39.02 -9.77 84.56
N MET A 63 38.66 -9.38 85.79
CA MET A 63 37.92 -10.19 86.76
C MET A 63 37.11 -9.25 87.66
N PRO A 64 35.97 -8.71 87.17
CA PRO A 64 35.13 -7.81 87.96
C PRO A 64 34.41 -8.58 89.07
N SER A 65 34.09 -7.90 90.17
CA SER A 65 33.10 -8.42 91.13
C SER A 65 31.68 -8.31 90.54
N GLY A 66 30.72 -9.04 91.13
CA GLY A 66 29.31 -8.89 90.76
C GLY A 66 28.79 -7.46 90.94
N LYS A 67 29.33 -6.71 91.93
CA LYS A 67 28.99 -5.29 92.13
C LYS A 67 29.50 -4.43 90.99
N ASP A 68 30.73 -4.64 90.54
CA ASP A 68 31.29 -3.88 89.41
C ASP A 68 30.49 -4.14 88.13
N PHE A 69 30.08 -5.39 87.88
CA PHE A 69 29.19 -5.71 86.76
C PHE A 69 27.84 -5.00 86.87
N THR A 70 27.17 -5.04 88.03
CA THR A 70 25.91 -4.32 88.25
C THR A 70 26.08 -2.83 88.00
N SER A 71 27.07 -2.18 88.62
CA SER A 71 27.29 -0.74 88.46
C SER A 71 27.64 -0.32 87.03
N ILE A 72 28.38 -1.14 86.28
CA ILE A 72 28.68 -0.89 84.86
C ILE A 72 27.44 -1.09 83.99
N MET A 73 26.70 -2.19 84.18
CA MET A 73 25.48 -2.48 83.42
C MET A 73 24.40 -1.43 83.65
N THR A 74 24.17 -1.02 84.91
CA THR A 74 23.21 0.03 85.26
C THR A 74 23.59 1.39 84.67
N PHE A 75 24.88 1.75 84.58
CA PHE A 75 25.32 2.97 83.89
C PHE A 75 25.08 2.91 82.38
N VAL A 76 25.44 1.80 81.73
CA VAL A 76 25.25 1.62 80.28
C VAL A 76 23.75 1.61 79.92
N LEU A 77 22.91 0.89 80.68
CA LEU A 77 21.46 0.87 80.44
C LEU A 77 20.78 2.21 80.77
N ARG A 78 21.29 3.00 81.73
CA ARG A 78 20.79 4.36 81.99
C ARG A 78 21.05 5.38 80.87
N ARG A 79 21.93 5.07 79.91
CA ARG A 79 22.07 5.84 78.65
C ARG A 79 21.03 5.46 77.59
N VAL A 80 20.40 4.30 77.73
CA VAL A 80 19.31 3.83 76.87
C VAL A 80 17.95 4.26 77.45
N ASP A 81 17.74 4.04 78.75
CA ASP A 81 16.55 4.45 79.49
C ASP A 81 16.95 5.13 80.81
N SER A 82 16.70 6.43 80.91
CA SER A 82 17.02 7.23 82.10
C SER A 82 16.34 6.75 83.39
N ASN A 83 15.25 5.98 83.29
CA ASN A 83 14.45 5.48 84.41
C ASN A 83 14.95 4.13 84.95
N PHE A 84 15.89 3.46 84.26
CA PHE A 84 16.40 2.14 84.63
C PHE A 84 16.88 2.09 86.09
N GLN A 85 16.33 1.16 86.88
CA GLN A 85 16.52 1.03 88.32
C GLN A 85 16.29 2.33 89.13
N ARG A 86 15.33 3.18 88.77
CA ARG A 86 15.00 4.36 89.58
C ARG A 86 14.15 4.00 90.81
N ASP A 87 13.10 3.22 90.62
CA ASP A 87 12.07 3.00 91.64
C ASP A 87 12.21 1.68 92.42
N GLY A 88 13.11 0.78 91.98
CA GLY A 88 13.54 -0.40 92.74
C GLY A 88 12.57 -1.59 92.82
N ASP A 89 11.42 -1.51 92.15
CA ASP A 89 10.30 -2.46 92.28
C ASP A 89 10.55 -3.83 91.61
N MET A 90 11.58 -3.93 90.74
CA MET A 90 11.98 -5.18 90.07
C MET A 90 13.44 -5.56 90.39
N LYS A 91 13.73 -6.87 90.39
CA LYS A 91 15.09 -7.40 90.58
C LYS A 91 15.98 -7.07 89.39
N PHE A 92 17.24 -6.72 89.68
CA PHE A 92 18.25 -6.36 88.68
C PHE A 92 18.38 -7.39 87.55
N GLU A 93 18.37 -8.69 87.86
CA GLU A 93 18.55 -9.74 86.86
C GLU A 93 17.31 -9.93 85.98
N ASP A 94 16.13 -9.62 86.51
CA ASP A 94 14.86 -9.64 85.77
C ASP A 94 14.74 -8.41 84.86
N GLU A 95 15.11 -7.24 85.38
CA GLU A 95 15.13 -5.96 84.64
C GLU A 95 16.17 -5.98 83.50
N VAL A 96 17.42 -6.38 83.76
CA VAL A 96 18.45 -6.54 82.71
C VAL A 96 18.03 -7.56 81.65
N SER A 97 17.38 -8.66 82.04
CA SER A 97 16.84 -9.65 81.09
C SER A 97 15.74 -9.05 80.20
N LEU A 98 14.88 -8.20 80.76
CA LEU A 98 13.81 -7.52 80.03
C LEU A 98 14.37 -6.44 79.09
N SER A 99 15.25 -5.56 79.58
CA SER A 99 15.89 -4.50 78.77
C SER A 99 16.63 -5.09 77.58
N LEU A 100 17.43 -6.14 77.79
CA LEU A 100 18.16 -6.79 76.68
C LEU A 100 17.24 -7.45 75.67
N LYS A 101 16.11 -8.05 76.10
CA LYS A 101 15.09 -8.57 75.19
C LYS A 101 14.42 -7.45 74.39
N ASN A 102 14.06 -6.35 75.03
CA ASN A 102 13.40 -5.20 74.40
C ASN A 102 14.33 -4.49 73.40
N LEU A 103 15.64 -4.48 73.66
CA LEU A 103 16.67 -3.97 72.74
C LEU A 103 17.04 -4.98 71.62
N GLY A 104 16.33 -6.11 71.53
CA GLY A 104 16.53 -7.09 70.45
C GLY A 104 17.83 -7.90 70.54
N TYR A 105 18.41 -8.05 71.75
CA TYR A 105 19.65 -8.80 71.92
C TYR A 105 19.47 -10.29 71.50
N PRO A 106 20.19 -10.79 70.48
CA PRO A 106 19.83 -12.03 69.78
C PRO A 106 20.23 -13.33 70.50
N PHE A 107 20.92 -13.26 71.64
CA PHE A 107 21.42 -14.45 72.34
C PHE A 107 20.84 -14.56 73.77
N PRO A 108 20.24 -15.70 74.15
CA PRO A 108 19.67 -15.85 75.48
C PRO A 108 20.75 -15.84 76.58
N ILE A 109 20.52 -15.07 77.64
CA ILE A 109 21.34 -15.05 78.86
C ILE A 109 20.54 -15.74 79.96
N SER A 110 21.17 -16.61 80.73
CA SER A 110 20.53 -17.20 81.91
C SER A 110 20.58 -16.23 83.09
N LYS A 111 19.49 -16.16 83.87
CA LYS A 111 19.46 -15.36 85.12
C LYS A 111 20.58 -15.78 86.09
N THR A 112 20.95 -17.07 86.09
CA THR A 112 22.09 -17.58 86.86
C THR A 112 23.45 -17.01 86.44
N ALA A 113 23.64 -16.64 85.16
CA ALA A 113 24.84 -15.97 84.71
C ALA A 113 24.91 -14.51 85.19
N LEU A 114 23.77 -13.81 85.23
CA LEU A 114 23.66 -12.44 85.78
C LEU A 114 23.94 -12.41 87.29
N VAL A 115 23.36 -13.34 88.07
CA VAL A 115 23.68 -13.50 89.50
C VAL A 115 25.17 -13.83 89.71
N SER A 116 25.75 -14.65 88.82
CA SER A 116 27.13 -15.14 88.93
C SER A 116 28.13 -14.33 88.10
N ALA A 117 27.91 -13.03 87.91
CA ALA A 117 28.59 -12.24 86.87
C ALA A 117 30.12 -12.17 86.95
N GLY A 118 30.69 -12.26 88.15
CA GLY A 118 32.15 -12.27 88.38
C GLY A 118 32.84 -13.62 88.19
N SER A 119 32.12 -14.68 87.76
CA SER A 119 32.73 -15.99 87.55
C SER A 119 33.54 -16.04 86.24
N PRO A 120 34.75 -16.64 86.21
CA PRO A 120 35.57 -16.75 84.99
C PRO A 120 34.88 -17.44 83.80
N HIS A 121 33.82 -18.21 84.04
CA HIS A 121 33.05 -18.91 83.01
C HIS A 121 31.86 -18.12 82.46
N THR A 122 31.33 -17.14 83.21
CA THR A 122 30.19 -16.29 82.80
C THR A 122 30.65 -14.93 82.28
N TRP A 123 31.74 -14.38 82.84
CA TRP A 123 32.26 -13.07 82.47
C TRP A 123 32.49 -12.87 80.95
N PRO A 124 33.02 -13.85 80.17
CA PRO A 124 33.20 -13.66 78.73
C PRO A 124 31.88 -13.41 77.97
N GLN A 125 30.77 -14.04 78.41
CA GLN A 125 29.45 -13.82 77.83
C GLN A 125 28.93 -12.43 78.18
N LEU A 126 29.05 -12.01 79.44
CA LEU A 126 28.58 -10.71 79.92
C LEU A 126 29.40 -9.53 79.36
N LEU A 127 30.71 -9.71 79.19
CA LEU A 127 31.58 -8.77 78.47
C LEU A 127 31.14 -8.60 77.01
N ALA A 128 30.71 -9.69 76.34
CA ALA A 128 30.18 -9.61 74.99
C ALA A 128 28.81 -8.92 74.91
N VAL A 129 27.98 -9.01 75.97
CA VAL A 129 26.73 -8.24 76.12
C VAL A 129 27.04 -6.75 76.27
N LEU A 130 27.91 -6.38 77.21
CA LEU A 130 28.31 -4.99 77.46
C LEU A 130 28.96 -4.35 76.21
N SER A 131 29.84 -5.06 75.53
CA SER A 131 30.47 -4.58 74.28
C SER A 131 29.49 -4.51 73.09
N TRP A 132 28.34 -5.19 73.15
CA TRP A 132 27.25 -5.01 72.19
C TRP A 132 26.39 -3.78 72.55
N LEU A 133 25.98 -3.63 73.80
CA LEU A 133 25.24 -2.46 74.28
C LEU A 133 25.98 -1.13 73.99
N VAL A 134 27.28 -1.08 74.26
CA VAL A 134 28.14 0.07 73.95
C VAL A 134 28.08 0.43 72.46
N LYS A 135 28.15 -0.56 71.56
CA LYS A 135 28.06 -0.32 70.11
C LYS A 135 26.67 0.12 69.65
N CYS A 136 25.61 -0.34 70.30
CA CYS A 136 24.26 0.14 70.04
C CYS A 136 24.08 1.61 70.47
N LEU A 137 24.71 2.02 71.58
CA LEU A 137 24.78 3.43 71.98
C LEU A 137 25.61 4.25 70.99
N GLU A 138 26.83 3.83 70.65
CA GLU A 138 27.68 4.51 69.66
C GLU A 138 26.99 4.67 68.29
N ALA A 139 26.26 3.65 67.83
CA ALA A 139 25.51 3.71 66.58
C ALA A 139 24.29 4.66 66.64
N THR A 140 23.59 4.72 67.79
CA THR A 140 22.43 5.62 67.96
C THR A 140 22.83 7.07 68.28
N GLU A 141 23.99 7.29 68.89
CA GLU A 141 24.66 8.60 68.95
C GLU A 141 25.05 9.03 67.53
N ALA A 142 25.72 8.17 66.74
CA ALA A 142 26.18 8.49 65.39
C ALA A 142 25.03 8.85 64.41
N VAL A 143 23.87 8.18 64.51
CA VAL A 143 22.67 8.52 63.72
C VAL A 143 22.09 9.88 64.11
N LYS A 144 22.09 10.25 65.40
CA LYS A 144 21.63 11.57 65.88
C LYS A 144 22.58 12.71 65.49
N THR A 145 23.84 12.39 65.19
CA THR A 145 24.83 13.34 64.67
C THR A 145 25.02 13.24 63.16
N TRP A 146 24.21 12.46 62.45
CA TRP A 146 24.21 12.46 60.99
C TRP A 146 23.64 13.82 60.51
N PRO A 147 24.34 14.59 59.67
CA PRO A 147 23.95 15.97 59.43
C PRO A 147 22.58 16.11 58.76
N GLU A 148 21.72 16.93 59.38
CA GLU A 148 20.50 17.48 58.79
C GLU A 148 20.83 18.64 57.81
N GLU A 149 22.12 18.88 57.53
CA GLU A 149 22.69 19.94 56.66
C GLU A 149 22.21 19.88 55.20
N GLN A 150 21.66 18.76 54.71
CA GLN A 150 21.01 18.74 53.39
C GLN A 150 19.65 19.44 53.35
N THR A 151 19.10 19.85 54.50
CA THR A 151 17.81 20.54 54.63
C THR A 151 17.93 22.05 54.88
N GLN A 152 19.16 22.58 54.99
CA GLN A 152 19.42 24.00 55.31
C GLN A 152 20.33 24.71 54.30
N ASN A 153 20.88 23.99 53.31
CA ASN A 153 21.77 24.54 52.28
C ASN A 153 21.14 24.59 50.87
N GLU A 154 19.82 24.38 50.76
CA GLU A 154 19.10 24.77 49.54
C GLU A 154 18.78 26.26 49.63
N GLU A 155 19.64 27.06 48.99
CA GLU A 155 19.44 28.51 48.82
C GLU A 155 18.08 28.79 48.13
N GLU A 156 17.40 29.88 48.50
CA GLU A 156 16.01 30.20 48.14
C GLU A 156 15.79 30.57 46.64
N THR A 157 16.58 30.01 45.73
CA THR A 157 16.72 30.43 44.33
C THR A 157 16.38 29.38 43.29
N ASN A 158 16.18 28.11 43.69
CA ASN A 158 15.93 27.04 42.73
C ASN A 158 14.45 26.95 42.35
N THR A 159 14.19 27.19 41.06
CA THR A 159 12.92 26.92 40.39
C THR A 159 12.46 25.49 40.65
N PHE A 160 11.22 25.29 41.12
CA PHE A 160 10.63 23.97 41.25
C PHE A 160 10.56 23.27 39.87
N GLU A 161 11.33 22.20 39.65
CA GLU A 161 11.35 21.48 38.37
C GLU A 161 10.09 20.63 38.16
N SER A 162 9.35 20.35 39.23
CA SER A 162 8.11 19.58 39.22
C SER A 162 7.13 20.05 40.30
N ILE A 163 5.83 19.97 39.98
CA ILE A 163 4.73 20.18 40.95
C ILE A 163 4.89 19.27 42.17
N GLN A 164 5.40 18.05 42.01
CA GLN A 164 5.63 17.13 43.12
C GLN A 164 6.71 17.65 44.10
N GLN A 165 7.75 18.35 43.61
CA GLN A 165 8.77 18.94 44.49
C GLN A 165 8.20 20.13 45.29
N LEU A 166 7.35 20.94 44.65
CA LEU A 166 6.59 22.01 45.30
C LEU A 166 5.66 21.44 46.39
N GLU A 167 4.87 20.40 46.08
CA GLU A 167 4.01 19.72 47.04
C GLU A 167 4.82 19.16 48.23
N GLU A 168 5.91 18.43 47.96
CA GLU A 168 6.77 17.85 49.01
C GLU A 168 7.45 18.91 49.90
N GLU A 169 7.93 20.02 49.34
CA GLU A 169 8.49 21.12 50.14
C GLU A 169 7.43 21.91 50.92
N THR A 170 6.24 22.09 50.35
CA THR A 170 5.12 22.76 51.03
C THR A 170 4.64 21.90 52.21
N ASP A 171 4.47 20.59 52.03
CA ASP A 171 4.07 19.65 53.09
C ASP A 171 5.12 19.59 54.22
N LYS A 172 6.42 19.54 53.90
CA LYS A 172 7.50 19.60 54.91
C LYS A 172 7.42 20.88 55.74
N ARG A 173 7.25 22.04 55.09
CA ARG A 173 7.19 23.36 55.74
C ARG A 173 5.92 23.53 56.56
N PHE A 174 4.78 23.04 56.07
CA PHE A 174 3.54 22.98 56.83
C PHE A 174 3.66 22.06 58.06
N PHE A 175 4.38 20.93 57.97
CA PHE A 175 4.63 20.07 59.12
C PHE A 175 5.53 20.72 60.18
N ILE A 176 6.54 21.49 59.78
CA ILE A 176 7.36 22.31 60.69
C ILE A 176 6.49 23.36 61.39
N TYR A 177 5.69 24.11 60.62
CA TYR A 177 4.72 25.07 61.14
C TYR A 177 3.76 24.43 62.17
N LEU A 178 3.18 23.26 61.85
CA LEU A 178 2.31 22.52 62.77
C LEU A 178 3.05 22.10 64.05
N ALA A 179 4.32 21.69 63.95
CA ALA A 179 5.12 21.30 65.11
C ALA A 179 5.48 22.50 66.02
N GLU A 180 5.64 23.70 65.46
CA GLU A 180 5.87 24.93 66.23
C GLU A 180 4.58 25.48 66.83
N VAL A 181 3.49 25.57 66.05
CA VAL A 181 2.17 26.02 66.55
C VAL A 181 1.62 25.06 67.60
N TYR A 182 1.80 23.74 67.45
CA TYR A 182 1.40 22.79 68.50
C TYR A 182 2.19 23.00 69.81
N GLN A 183 3.47 23.40 69.74
CA GLN A 183 4.24 23.78 70.93
C GLN A 183 3.77 25.10 71.54
N ALA A 184 3.46 26.12 70.72
CA ALA A 184 2.88 27.38 71.17
C ALA A 184 1.52 27.16 71.88
N PHE A 185 0.63 26.39 71.26
CA PHE A 185 -0.67 25.99 71.80
C PHE A 185 -0.54 25.25 73.14
N MET A 186 0.37 24.27 73.22
CA MET A 186 0.65 23.51 74.47
C MET A 186 1.28 24.37 75.59
N ARG A 187 1.79 25.57 75.26
CA ARG A 187 2.23 26.59 76.24
C ARG A 187 1.19 27.71 76.44
N SER A 188 0.14 27.75 75.62
CA SER A 188 -0.88 28.81 75.53
C SER A 188 -0.32 30.19 75.14
N GLU A 189 0.69 30.21 74.27
CA GLU A 189 1.38 31.42 73.77
C GLU A 189 0.71 31.99 72.50
N ALA A 190 -0.52 32.52 72.61
CA ALA A 190 -1.31 32.97 71.43
C ALA A 190 -0.61 34.02 70.53
N GLU A 191 0.26 34.88 71.07
CA GLU A 191 1.04 35.84 70.29
C GLU A 191 2.09 35.17 69.39
N THR A 192 2.55 33.96 69.71
CA THR A 192 3.48 33.20 68.86
C THR A 192 2.75 32.39 67.80
N GLU A 193 1.49 31.99 68.04
CA GLU A 193 0.57 31.37 67.07
C GLU A 193 0.22 32.34 65.92
N GLU A 194 -0.28 33.54 66.24
CA GLU A 194 -0.63 34.58 65.22
C GLU A 194 0.59 34.98 64.36
N ARG A 195 1.78 35.07 64.98
CA ARG A 195 3.04 35.36 64.27
C ARG A 195 3.48 34.23 63.33
N LEU A 196 3.21 32.97 63.68
CA LEU A 196 3.51 31.82 62.83
C LEU A 196 2.52 31.70 61.67
N GLU A 197 1.23 31.98 61.89
CA GLU A 197 0.22 32.06 60.83
C GLU A 197 0.57 33.14 59.80
N ALA A 198 0.92 34.35 60.26
CA ALA A 198 1.32 35.44 59.38
C ALA A 198 2.57 35.11 58.54
N ALA A 199 3.58 34.47 59.14
CA ALA A 199 4.80 34.07 58.45
C ALA A 199 4.56 32.95 57.42
N LEU A 200 3.61 32.04 57.66
CA LEU A 200 3.18 31.03 56.70
C LEU A 200 2.43 31.68 55.52
N ALA A 201 1.51 32.61 55.80
CA ALA A 201 0.73 33.32 54.79
C ALA A 201 1.61 34.16 53.85
N GLU A 202 2.52 35.00 54.39
CA GLU A 202 3.50 35.76 53.60
C GLU A 202 4.39 34.85 52.74
N ARG A 203 4.63 33.61 53.17
CA ARG A 203 5.38 32.63 52.39
C ARG A 203 4.55 32.05 51.24
N HIS A 204 3.32 31.62 51.50
CA HIS A 204 2.43 31.12 50.46
C HIS A 204 2.12 32.19 49.40
N GLU A 205 1.94 33.46 49.78
CA GLU A 205 1.76 34.57 48.83
C GLU A 205 2.98 34.75 47.89
N ARG A 206 4.20 34.46 48.36
CA ARG A 206 5.42 34.48 47.53
C ARG A 206 5.52 33.26 46.61
N ASP A 207 5.21 32.07 47.13
CA ASP A 207 5.21 30.84 46.33
C ASP A 207 4.12 30.92 45.23
N ASP A 208 2.91 31.42 45.53
CA ASP A 208 1.83 31.70 44.58
C ASP A 208 2.21 32.76 43.52
N ALA A 209 2.88 33.84 43.93
CA ALA A 209 3.33 34.88 43.00
C ALA A 209 4.40 34.37 42.02
N PHE A 210 5.30 33.50 42.48
CA PHE A 210 6.25 32.80 41.61
C PHE A 210 5.54 31.88 40.61
N LEU A 211 4.55 31.10 41.07
CA LEU A 211 3.77 30.21 40.20
C LEU A 211 2.96 30.99 39.15
N ALA A 212 2.41 32.15 39.49
CA ALA A 212 1.73 33.02 38.53
C ALA A 212 2.69 33.50 37.42
N GLN A 213 3.92 33.91 37.77
CA GLN A 213 4.94 34.32 36.81
C GLN A 213 5.40 33.16 35.91
N GLU A 214 5.55 31.95 36.47
CA GLU A 214 5.95 30.76 35.70
C GLU A 214 4.83 30.30 34.76
N ILE A 215 3.56 30.42 35.16
CA ILE A 215 2.40 30.19 34.28
C ILE A 215 2.41 31.19 33.11
N GLU A 216 2.61 32.49 33.37
CA GLU A 216 2.70 33.52 32.33
C GLU A 216 3.81 33.19 31.32
N ARG A 217 5.02 32.88 31.81
CA ARG A 217 6.18 32.46 31.02
C ARG A 217 5.90 31.23 30.15
N ILE A 218 5.18 30.23 30.70
CA ILE A 218 4.78 29.03 29.96
C ILE A 218 3.69 29.35 28.93
N THR A 219 2.76 30.26 29.20
CA THR A 219 1.76 30.68 28.21
C THR A 219 2.36 31.43 27.03
N ASP A 220 3.34 32.32 27.25
CA ASP A 220 4.06 33.03 26.18
C ASP A 220 4.88 32.07 25.29
N LEU A 221 5.54 31.08 25.90
CA LEU A 221 6.25 30.04 25.14
C LEU A 221 5.28 29.18 24.33
N ASN A 222 4.12 28.82 24.88
CA ASN A 222 3.10 28.08 24.14
C ASN A 222 2.51 28.90 22.99
N ALA A 223 2.27 30.20 23.18
CA ALA A 223 1.84 31.11 22.11
C ALA A 223 2.88 31.18 20.98
N THR A 224 4.16 31.34 21.33
CA THR A 224 5.30 31.36 20.39
C THR A 224 5.42 30.04 19.61
N ILE A 225 5.18 28.90 20.27
CA ILE A 225 5.17 27.57 19.64
C ILE A 225 3.98 27.42 18.67
N VAL A 226 2.79 27.90 19.05
CA VAL A 226 1.59 27.87 18.19
C VAL A 226 1.73 28.77 16.97
N GLU A 227 2.29 29.97 17.12
CA GLU A 227 2.63 30.87 16.00
C GLU A 227 3.56 30.17 15.00
N ARG A 228 4.66 29.58 15.49
CA ARG A 228 5.61 28.82 14.66
C ARG A 228 5.01 27.56 14.01
N ILE A 229 4.00 26.94 14.61
CA ILE A 229 3.25 25.82 14.00
C ILE A 229 2.37 26.34 12.84
N ASN A 230 1.74 27.51 13.00
CA ASN A 230 0.96 28.13 11.93
C ASN A 230 1.84 28.54 10.74
N ASP A 231 2.99 29.19 10.98
CA ASP A 231 3.98 29.50 9.95
C ASP A 231 4.41 28.25 9.15
N GLY A 232 4.68 27.15 9.86
CA GLY A 232 5.05 25.86 9.25
C GLY A 232 3.91 25.21 8.46
N ASN A 233 2.65 25.38 8.91
CA ASN A 233 1.49 24.96 8.14
C ASN A 233 1.30 25.78 6.87
N ASP A 234 1.48 27.10 6.93
CA ASP A 234 1.27 27.97 5.78
C ASP A 234 2.34 27.73 4.71
N GLN A 235 3.60 27.55 5.11
CA GLN A 235 4.65 27.02 4.21
C GLN A 235 4.29 25.63 3.64
N SER A 236 3.64 24.75 4.42
CA SER A 236 3.13 23.47 3.92
C SER A 236 2.00 23.64 2.88
N GLN A 237 1.15 24.65 3.01
CA GLN A 237 0.15 24.98 1.98
C GLN A 237 0.80 25.56 0.72
N GLU A 238 1.78 26.46 0.86
CA GLU A 238 2.56 26.97 -0.28
C GLU A 238 3.20 25.83 -1.07
N ILE A 239 3.90 24.91 -0.38
CA ILE A 239 4.50 23.71 -0.99
C ILE A 239 3.47 22.87 -1.76
N LYS A 240 2.24 22.71 -1.25
CA LYS A 240 1.16 22.03 -1.98
C LYS A 240 0.74 22.80 -3.24
N THR A 241 0.69 24.13 -3.22
CA THR A 241 0.40 24.92 -4.43
C THR A 241 1.54 24.85 -5.45
N PHE A 242 2.80 24.84 -5.02
CA PHE A 242 3.94 24.65 -5.91
C PHE A 242 4.00 23.23 -6.48
N SER A 243 3.60 22.22 -5.71
CA SER A 243 3.46 20.84 -6.20
C SER A 243 2.41 20.73 -7.30
N LYS A 244 1.24 21.37 -7.13
CA LYS A 244 0.19 21.41 -8.17
C LYS A 244 0.69 22.12 -9.44
N LYS A 245 1.29 23.31 -9.32
CA LYS A 245 1.89 24.03 -10.46
C LYS A 245 2.95 23.20 -11.18
N ARG A 246 3.76 22.41 -10.45
CA ARG A 246 4.75 21.49 -11.04
C ARG A 246 4.08 20.33 -11.80
N GLU A 247 2.96 19.82 -11.30
CA GLU A 247 2.17 18.77 -11.96
C GLU A 247 1.48 19.31 -13.21
N GLU A 248 0.85 20.48 -13.12
CA GLU A 248 0.30 21.25 -14.25
C GLU A 248 1.37 21.46 -15.35
N TYR A 249 2.53 22.05 -15.02
CA TYR A 249 3.62 22.24 -15.97
C TYR A 249 4.23 20.93 -16.51
N ALA A 250 4.16 19.82 -15.77
CA ALA A 250 4.58 18.51 -16.29
C ALA A 250 3.60 17.99 -17.34
N THR A 251 2.28 18.13 -17.11
CA THR A 251 1.26 17.77 -18.11
C THR A 251 1.27 18.68 -19.33
N ASP A 252 1.60 19.96 -19.18
CA ASP A 252 1.82 20.88 -20.30
C ASP A 252 3.05 20.46 -21.12
N LEU A 253 4.16 20.11 -20.47
CA LEU A 253 5.38 19.64 -21.14
C LEU A 253 5.17 18.34 -21.92
N GLU A 254 4.35 17.41 -21.43
CA GLU A 254 3.98 16.19 -22.15
C GLU A 254 3.11 16.51 -23.38
N GLN A 255 2.09 17.37 -23.23
CA GLN A 255 1.27 17.86 -24.35
C GLN A 255 2.10 18.58 -25.42
N PHE A 256 3.07 19.41 -25.02
CA PHE A 256 3.97 20.07 -25.97
C PHE A 256 4.90 19.08 -26.67
N GLN A 257 5.38 18.04 -26.00
CA GLN A 257 6.20 16.98 -26.64
C GLN A 257 5.40 16.18 -27.66
N ASP A 258 4.15 15.83 -27.36
CA ASP A 258 3.28 15.13 -28.31
C ASP A 258 2.83 16.02 -29.47
N LEU A 259 2.62 17.32 -29.24
CA LEU A 259 2.40 18.29 -30.32
C LEU A 259 3.64 18.42 -31.23
N ILE A 260 4.84 18.45 -30.67
CA ILE A 260 6.10 18.47 -31.45
C ILE A 260 6.23 17.18 -32.27
N ARG A 261 5.98 16.00 -31.70
CA ARG A 261 5.96 14.72 -32.44
C ARG A 261 4.97 14.77 -33.61
N GLN A 262 3.74 15.21 -33.38
CA GLN A 262 2.73 15.33 -34.44
C GLN A 262 3.15 16.31 -35.55
N MET A 263 3.86 17.39 -35.22
CA MET A 263 4.39 18.33 -36.20
C MET A 263 5.58 17.78 -36.98
N ASP A 264 6.49 17.04 -36.35
CA ASP A 264 7.61 16.36 -37.02
C ASP A 264 7.13 15.20 -37.90
N ASP A 265 6.16 14.40 -37.45
CA ASP A 265 5.51 13.35 -38.27
C ASP A 265 4.79 13.96 -39.48
N HIS A 266 4.03 15.04 -39.28
CA HIS A 266 3.37 15.76 -40.37
C HIS A 266 4.40 16.37 -41.34
N LYS A 267 5.49 16.94 -40.83
CA LYS A 267 6.59 17.47 -41.65
C LYS A 267 7.25 16.36 -42.46
N ALA A 268 7.60 15.22 -41.86
CA ALA A 268 8.20 14.08 -42.56
C ALA A 268 7.24 13.51 -43.62
N ALA A 269 5.93 13.46 -43.34
CA ALA A 269 4.92 13.07 -44.31
C ALA A 269 4.79 14.07 -45.48
N MET A 270 4.97 15.37 -45.24
CA MET A 270 5.01 16.39 -46.28
C MET A 270 6.31 16.38 -47.08
N GLU A 271 7.46 16.18 -46.45
CA GLU A 271 8.76 16.01 -47.11
C GLU A 271 8.75 14.78 -48.03
N LYS A 272 8.20 13.65 -47.56
CA LYS A 272 7.95 12.45 -48.39
C LYS A 272 7.08 12.75 -49.60
N LYS A 273 5.93 13.43 -49.42
CA LYS A 273 5.05 13.85 -50.53
C LYS A 273 5.77 14.78 -51.52
N VAL A 274 6.60 15.69 -51.03
CA VAL A 274 7.41 16.59 -51.86
C VAL A 274 8.42 15.80 -52.69
N ASP A 275 9.09 14.79 -52.13
CA ASP A 275 10.05 13.95 -52.86
C ASP A 275 9.39 12.97 -53.83
N GLU A 276 8.20 12.46 -53.50
CA GLU A 276 7.33 11.73 -54.44
C GLU A 276 6.95 12.64 -55.61
N ARG A 277 6.50 13.87 -55.36
CA ARG A 277 6.17 14.83 -56.44
C ARG A 277 7.38 15.30 -57.25
N LYS A 278 8.58 15.40 -56.66
CA LYS A 278 9.82 15.64 -57.42
C LYS A 278 10.13 14.48 -58.37
N LYS A 279 9.95 13.23 -57.93
CA LYS A 279 10.12 12.03 -58.77
C LYS A 279 9.08 11.98 -59.89
N ASP A 280 7.80 12.20 -59.58
CA ASP A 280 6.73 12.31 -60.58
C ASP A 280 7.10 13.33 -61.65
N LEU A 281 7.42 14.56 -61.23
CA LEU A 281 7.78 15.67 -62.12
C LEU A 281 8.98 15.32 -62.97
N ALA A 282 10.04 14.75 -62.40
CA ALA A 282 11.21 14.29 -63.16
C ALA A 282 10.82 13.26 -64.24
N THR A 283 9.99 12.25 -63.93
CA THR A 283 9.55 11.27 -64.94
C THR A 283 8.64 11.89 -66.02
N VAL A 284 7.87 12.92 -65.69
CA VAL A 284 7.03 13.65 -66.65
C VAL A 284 7.89 14.54 -67.55
N THR A 285 8.87 15.27 -67.01
CA THR A 285 9.87 16.00 -67.79
C THR A 285 10.66 15.06 -68.70
N ASP A 286 11.03 13.87 -68.23
CA ASP A 286 11.68 12.85 -69.06
C ASP A 286 10.79 12.38 -70.21
N LYS A 287 9.50 12.13 -69.95
CA LYS A 287 8.52 11.78 -71.01
C LYS A 287 8.35 12.91 -72.01
N ILE A 288 8.26 14.17 -71.56
CA ILE A 288 8.18 15.35 -72.42
C ILE A 288 9.45 15.47 -73.29
N ASN A 289 10.64 15.34 -72.69
CA ASN A 289 11.91 15.42 -73.43
C ASN A 289 12.04 14.30 -74.47
N ARG A 290 11.62 13.07 -74.15
CA ARG A 290 11.57 11.94 -75.10
C ARG A 290 10.55 12.19 -76.20
N SER A 291 9.38 12.76 -75.89
CA SER A 291 8.35 13.11 -76.87
C SER A 291 8.80 14.23 -77.81
N ASN A 292 9.40 15.29 -77.26
CA ASN A 292 9.95 16.41 -78.03
C ASN A 292 11.09 15.95 -78.93
N LYS A 293 12.01 15.11 -78.44
CA LYS A 293 13.04 14.51 -79.28
C LYS A 293 12.43 13.59 -80.35
N CYS A 294 11.40 12.81 -80.04
CA CYS A 294 10.72 12.00 -81.06
C CYS A 294 10.05 12.87 -82.13
N MET A 295 9.45 14.01 -81.75
CA MET A 295 8.92 15.00 -82.67
C MET A 295 10.02 15.64 -83.53
N GLU A 296 11.18 15.97 -82.95
CA GLU A 296 12.35 16.49 -83.66
C GLU A 296 12.93 15.43 -84.63
N ASP A 297 13.11 14.18 -84.19
CA ASP A 297 13.55 13.05 -85.01
C ASP A 297 12.54 12.75 -86.15
N LEU A 298 11.23 12.96 -85.93
CA LEU A 298 10.18 12.83 -86.95
C LEU A 298 10.13 14.03 -87.91
N GLN A 299 10.28 15.26 -87.40
CA GLN A 299 10.33 16.46 -88.21
C GLN A 299 11.56 16.45 -89.13
N ASN A 300 12.74 16.07 -88.60
CA ASN A 300 13.93 15.83 -89.40
C ASN A 300 13.71 14.74 -90.46
N LYS A 301 12.97 13.66 -90.17
CA LYS A 301 12.63 12.64 -91.17
C LYS A 301 11.69 13.16 -92.27
N ILE A 302 10.72 14.00 -91.92
CA ILE A 302 9.80 14.63 -92.88
C ILE A 302 10.54 15.65 -93.76
N GLU A 303 11.43 16.46 -93.17
CA GLU A 303 12.22 17.46 -93.89
C GLU A 303 13.30 16.83 -94.81
N ASN A 304 13.74 15.60 -94.50
CA ASN A 304 14.64 14.80 -95.35
C ASN A 304 13.89 13.74 -96.21
N GLN A 305 12.56 13.81 -96.35
CA GLN A 305 11.80 12.95 -97.25
C GLN A 305 11.57 13.64 -98.60
N GLU A 306 11.99 13.00 -99.69
CA GLU A 306 11.93 13.56 -101.06
C GLU A 306 10.51 13.52 -101.69
N LEU A 307 9.46 13.14 -100.95
CA LEU A 307 8.07 13.14 -101.41
C LEU A 307 7.23 14.14 -100.62
N SER A 308 6.45 14.98 -101.30
CA SER A 308 5.49 15.85 -100.61
C SER A 308 4.33 15.04 -100.01
N LEU A 309 3.63 15.64 -99.05
CA LEU A 309 2.35 15.16 -98.56
C LEU A 309 1.26 15.18 -99.67
N GLU A 310 1.42 16.00 -100.73
CA GLU A 310 0.65 15.83 -101.98
C GLU A 310 0.97 14.51 -102.69
N ASP A 311 2.23 14.08 -102.75
CA ASP A 311 2.65 12.90 -103.50
C ASP A 311 2.31 11.61 -102.74
N ALA A 312 2.39 11.62 -101.41
CA ALA A 312 1.84 10.57 -100.57
C ALA A 312 0.32 10.40 -100.82
N LYS A 313 -0.44 11.50 -100.94
CA LYS A 313 -1.87 11.47 -101.29
C LYS A 313 -2.13 11.03 -102.73
N LYS A 314 -1.29 11.39 -103.70
CA LYS A 314 -1.37 10.84 -105.07
C LYS A 314 -1.17 9.33 -105.05
N LEU A 315 -0.15 8.84 -104.34
CA LEU A 315 0.11 7.40 -104.18
C LEU A 315 -1.01 6.67 -103.43
N GLU A 316 -1.66 7.30 -102.44
CA GLU A 316 -2.83 6.73 -101.76
C GLU A 316 -4.07 6.66 -102.70
N ILE A 317 -4.29 7.71 -103.50
CA ILE A 317 -5.34 7.73 -104.53
C ILE A 317 -5.04 6.71 -105.63
N GLU A 318 -3.80 6.60 -106.09
CA GLU A 318 -3.35 5.66 -107.11
C GLU A 318 -3.40 4.23 -106.61
N ALA A 319 -2.97 3.95 -105.38
CA ALA A 319 -3.09 2.65 -104.73
C ALA A 319 -4.56 2.25 -104.50
N ARG A 320 -5.44 3.18 -104.10
CA ARG A 320 -6.89 2.91 -104.03
C ARG A 320 -7.47 2.64 -105.41
N THR A 321 -7.11 3.42 -106.43
CA THR A 321 -7.56 3.22 -107.81
C THR A 321 -7.06 1.87 -108.36
N MET A 322 -5.83 1.49 -108.02
CA MET A 322 -5.22 0.22 -108.39
C MET A 322 -5.89 -0.94 -107.64
N SER A 323 -6.24 -0.78 -106.36
CA SER A 323 -7.07 -1.74 -105.61
C SER A 323 -8.44 -1.91 -106.26
N GLU A 324 -9.16 -0.82 -106.53
CA GLU A 324 -10.47 -0.87 -107.22
C GLU A 324 -10.38 -1.52 -108.62
N SER A 325 -9.23 -1.41 -109.29
CA SER A 325 -8.97 -2.13 -110.55
C SER A 325 -8.60 -3.60 -110.32
N LEU A 326 -7.87 -3.92 -109.25
CA LEU A 326 -7.52 -5.28 -108.85
C LEU A 326 -8.78 -6.04 -108.40
N ASP A 327 -9.67 -5.40 -107.65
CA ASP A 327 -10.96 -5.93 -107.22
C ASP A 327 -11.86 -6.23 -108.43
N ARG A 328 -11.94 -5.31 -109.40
CA ARG A 328 -12.61 -5.57 -110.70
C ARG A 328 -11.98 -6.72 -111.48
N VAL A 329 -10.64 -6.83 -111.50
CA VAL A 329 -9.93 -7.95 -112.15
C VAL A 329 -10.12 -9.24 -111.36
N MET A 330 -10.27 -9.20 -110.04
CA MET A 330 -10.61 -10.36 -109.21
C MET A 330 -12.06 -10.79 -109.39
N GLU A 331 -13.00 -9.86 -109.59
CA GLU A 331 -14.40 -10.12 -109.94
C GLU A 331 -14.55 -10.69 -111.36
N GLN A 332 -13.80 -10.16 -112.34
CA GLN A 332 -13.69 -10.75 -113.69
C GLN A 332 -13.03 -12.13 -113.65
N ARG A 333 -11.98 -12.31 -112.84
CA ARG A 333 -11.35 -13.63 -112.61
C ARG A 333 -12.31 -14.57 -111.88
N GLN A 334 -13.15 -14.08 -110.97
CA GLN A 334 -14.11 -14.91 -110.26
C GLN A 334 -15.24 -15.35 -111.21
N THR A 335 -15.87 -14.44 -111.95
CA THR A 335 -16.88 -14.81 -112.96
C THR A 335 -16.32 -15.72 -114.07
N LEU A 336 -15.05 -15.56 -114.47
CA LEU A 336 -14.37 -16.53 -115.35
C LEU A 336 -14.10 -17.87 -114.65
N LYS A 337 -13.75 -17.89 -113.35
CA LYS A 337 -13.65 -19.11 -112.54
C LYS A 337 -15.00 -19.78 -112.33
N ASP A 338 -16.10 -19.04 -112.19
CA ASP A 338 -17.44 -19.57 -112.02
C ASP A 338 -17.94 -20.16 -113.35
N ALA A 339 -17.58 -19.55 -114.49
CA ALA A 339 -17.81 -20.10 -115.82
C ALA A 339 -16.96 -21.36 -116.07
N ILE A 340 -15.67 -21.34 -115.69
CA ILE A 340 -14.79 -22.53 -115.74
C ILE A 340 -15.35 -23.62 -114.83
N ALA A 341 -15.71 -23.33 -113.58
CA ALA A 341 -16.33 -24.28 -112.66
C ALA A 341 -17.68 -24.79 -113.16
N SER A 342 -18.46 -23.99 -113.93
CA SER A 342 -19.67 -24.47 -114.59
C SER A 342 -19.36 -25.44 -115.73
N TYR A 343 -18.34 -25.18 -116.54
CA TYR A 343 -17.91 -26.11 -117.59
C TYR A 343 -17.19 -27.35 -117.03
N GLU A 344 -16.42 -27.20 -115.96
CA GLU A 344 -15.80 -28.30 -115.21
C GLU A 344 -16.86 -29.11 -114.47
N ALA A 345 -17.95 -28.51 -113.99
CA ALA A 345 -19.10 -29.25 -113.47
C ALA A 345 -19.92 -29.92 -114.58
N GLU A 346 -20.00 -29.34 -115.78
CA GLU A 346 -20.66 -29.97 -116.94
C GLU A 346 -19.85 -31.15 -117.48
N ILE A 347 -18.52 -30.99 -117.61
CA ILE A 347 -17.55 -32.05 -117.95
C ILE A 347 -17.48 -33.09 -116.83
N SER A 348 -17.38 -32.71 -115.56
CA SER A 348 -17.37 -33.65 -114.44
C SER A 348 -18.70 -34.38 -114.32
N LYS A 349 -19.84 -33.74 -114.60
CA LYS A 349 -21.12 -34.44 -114.72
C LYS A 349 -21.13 -35.41 -115.90
N HIS A 350 -20.52 -35.10 -117.04
CA HIS A 350 -20.36 -36.06 -118.13
C HIS A 350 -19.43 -37.23 -117.76
N ILE A 351 -18.32 -36.95 -117.06
CA ILE A 351 -17.38 -37.95 -116.55
C ILE A 351 -18.05 -38.78 -115.45
N GLU A 352 -18.77 -38.21 -114.49
CA GLU A 352 -19.55 -38.90 -113.47
C GLU A 352 -20.70 -39.71 -114.06
N ASN A 353 -21.31 -39.31 -115.18
CA ASN A 353 -22.24 -40.18 -115.90
C ASN A 353 -21.52 -41.39 -116.52
N VAL A 354 -20.26 -41.25 -116.96
CA VAL A 354 -19.45 -42.37 -117.49
C VAL A 354 -18.85 -43.22 -116.38
N ASP A 355 -18.24 -42.64 -115.36
CA ASP A 355 -17.70 -43.31 -114.17
C ASP A 355 -18.82 -43.90 -113.32
N SER A 356 -20.03 -43.33 -113.25
CA SER A 356 -21.19 -44.01 -112.66
C SER A 356 -21.70 -45.14 -113.57
N LEU A 357 -21.67 -45.03 -114.90
CA LEU A 357 -21.90 -46.17 -115.79
C LEU A 357 -20.80 -47.25 -115.68
N VAL A 358 -19.57 -46.87 -115.36
CA VAL A 358 -18.41 -47.76 -115.16
C VAL A 358 -18.31 -48.27 -113.71
N ALA A 359 -18.99 -47.62 -112.77
CA ALA A 359 -19.25 -48.07 -111.40
C ALA A 359 -20.57 -48.86 -111.29
N GLU A 360 -21.45 -48.70 -112.29
CA GLU A 360 -22.44 -49.65 -112.79
C GLU A 360 -21.77 -50.77 -113.65
N TYR A 361 -20.43 -50.72 -113.83
CA TYR A 361 -19.54 -51.71 -114.48
C TYR A 361 -18.31 -52.13 -113.60
N ASN A 362 -18.25 -51.87 -112.26
CA ASN A 362 -17.27 -52.48 -111.30
C ASN A 362 -17.72 -53.10 -109.90
N LYS A 363 -18.93 -52.91 -109.30
CA LYS A 363 -19.51 -53.59 -108.08
C LYS A 363 -20.43 -54.88 -108.13
N LYS A 364 -21.67 -55.03 -108.72
CA LYS A 364 -22.45 -56.33 -108.68
C LYS A 364 -21.72 -57.58 -109.23
N LEU A 365 -20.59 -57.48 -109.90
CA LEU A 365 -19.83 -58.66 -110.37
C LEU A 365 -18.98 -59.20 -109.23
N ALA A 366 -18.65 -58.36 -108.25
CA ALA A 366 -18.33 -58.82 -106.90
C ALA A 366 -19.55 -59.48 -106.24
N ASP A 367 -20.77 -58.93 -106.36
CA ASP A 367 -21.98 -59.58 -105.81
C ASP A 367 -22.27 -60.94 -106.49
N MET A 368 -22.18 -61.06 -107.82
CA MET A 368 -22.26 -62.34 -108.55
C MET A 368 -21.00 -63.20 -108.40
N SER A 369 -19.89 -62.66 -107.90
CA SER A 369 -18.73 -63.44 -107.41
C SER A 369 -18.94 -64.01 -106.01
N THR A 370 -20.06 -63.72 -105.32
CA THR A 370 -20.44 -64.42 -104.07
C THR A 370 -21.27 -65.69 -104.30
N LEU A 371 -21.65 -65.99 -105.56
CA LEU A 371 -22.31 -67.24 -105.91
C LEU A 371 -21.29 -68.41 -106.00
N PRO A 372 -21.50 -69.58 -105.36
CA PRO A 372 -20.43 -70.56 -105.08
C PRO A 372 -19.83 -71.36 -106.26
N LEU A 373 -19.90 -70.87 -107.50
CA LEU A 373 -19.34 -71.56 -108.67
C LEU A 373 -18.71 -70.65 -109.75
N ILE A 374 -18.72 -69.31 -109.61
CA ILE A 374 -18.28 -68.37 -110.68
C ILE A 374 -17.16 -67.39 -110.25
N GLY A 375 -16.56 -67.60 -109.07
CA GLY A 375 -15.42 -66.80 -108.59
C GLY A 375 -14.20 -66.67 -109.54
N PRO A 376 -13.85 -67.64 -110.42
CA PRO A 376 -12.64 -67.53 -111.25
C PRO A 376 -12.75 -66.61 -112.48
N ILE A 377 -13.95 -66.39 -113.02
CA ILE A 377 -14.11 -65.74 -114.35
C ILE A 377 -14.17 -64.21 -114.22
N TYR A 378 -14.81 -63.72 -113.16
CA TYR A 378 -15.04 -62.29 -112.96
C TYR A 378 -13.81 -61.48 -112.52
N GLY A 379 -12.69 -62.14 -112.19
CA GLY A 379 -11.40 -61.48 -112.02
C GLY A 379 -10.74 -61.01 -113.32
N ALA A 380 -11.19 -61.48 -114.49
CA ALA A 380 -10.61 -61.16 -115.80
C ALA A 380 -11.36 -60.07 -116.58
N LEU A 381 -12.44 -59.51 -116.01
CA LEU A 381 -13.39 -58.60 -116.66
C LEU A 381 -13.44 -57.21 -116.01
N LYS A 382 -12.36 -56.84 -115.32
CA LYS A 382 -12.18 -55.52 -114.70
C LYS A 382 -11.79 -54.49 -115.76
N ALA A 383 -12.74 -53.66 -116.20
CA ALA A 383 -12.42 -52.54 -117.08
C ALA A 383 -11.83 -51.38 -116.27
N GLU A 384 -10.67 -50.87 -116.71
CA GLU A 384 -10.00 -49.71 -116.15
C GLU A 384 -10.02 -48.57 -117.17
N LEU A 385 -10.63 -47.44 -116.81
CA LEU A 385 -10.74 -46.26 -117.66
C LEU A 385 -9.39 -45.52 -117.66
N ASN A 386 -8.65 -45.58 -118.77
CA ASN A 386 -7.37 -44.89 -118.90
C ASN A 386 -7.61 -43.40 -119.19
N LYS A 387 -7.38 -42.53 -118.19
CA LYS A 387 -7.70 -41.09 -118.23
C LYS A 387 -6.66 -40.22 -118.95
N ASP A 388 -5.54 -40.78 -119.41
CA ASP A 388 -4.42 -40.01 -120.00
C ASP A 388 -4.46 -39.87 -121.54
N CYS A 389 -5.40 -40.51 -122.25
CA CYS A 389 -5.50 -40.45 -123.71
C CYS A 389 -6.90 -40.02 -124.20
N LEU A 390 -6.99 -38.81 -124.78
CA LEU A 390 -8.21 -38.28 -125.41
C LEU A 390 -8.02 -38.12 -126.93
N GLU A 391 -8.10 -39.22 -127.67
CA GLU A 391 -8.29 -39.26 -129.12
C GLU A 391 -9.46 -40.20 -129.49
N GLU A 392 -10.02 -40.07 -130.69
CA GLU A 392 -11.46 -40.29 -130.96
C GLU A 392 -11.99 -41.74 -130.99
N ASP A 393 -11.21 -42.76 -130.60
CA ASP A 393 -11.54 -44.18 -130.88
C ASP A 393 -11.89 -45.02 -129.63
N GLN A 394 -13.10 -45.59 -129.59
CA GLN A 394 -13.69 -46.22 -128.39
C GLN A 394 -12.95 -47.44 -127.85
N SER A 395 -12.14 -48.13 -128.67
CA SER A 395 -11.48 -49.38 -128.27
C SER A 395 -10.31 -49.22 -127.30
N SER A 396 -9.70 -48.03 -127.21
CA SER A 396 -8.43 -47.83 -126.50
C SER A 396 -8.56 -47.34 -125.05
N ILE A 397 -9.75 -46.90 -124.64
CA ILE A 397 -9.95 -46.23 -123.34
C ILE A 397 -10.16 -47.23 -122.17
N LEU A 398 -10.69 -48.43 -122.43
CA LEU A 398 -11.23 -49.33 -121.38
C LEU A 398 -10.77 -50.79 -121.39
N GLY A 399 -10.06 -51.26 -122.43
CA GLY A 399 -9.45 -52.60 -122.48
C GLY A 399 -10.41 -53.81 -122.53
N VAL A 400 -11.72 -53.61 -122.40
CA VAL A 400 -12.78 -54.64 -122.34
C VAL A 400 -14.02 -54.12 -123.10
N ASP A 401 -14.82 -54.99 -123.73
CA ASP A 401 -16.09 -54.61 -124.38
C ASP A 401 -17.22 -54.40 -123.37
N LEU A 402 -17.70 -53.16 -123.25
CA LEU A 402 -18.74 -52.80 -122.29
C LEU A 402 -20.18 -53.21 -122.67
N ARG A 403 -20.41 -53.69 -123.90
CA ARG A 403 -21.77 -54.05 -124.34
C ARG A 403 -22.17 -55.51 -124.11
N GLY A 404 -21.21 -56.38 -123.79
CA GLY A 404 -21.46 -57.79 -123.49
C GLY A 404 -21.65 -58.08 -122.00
N ASP A 405 -20.56 -58.00 -121.24
CA ASP A 405 -20.35 -58.95 -120.14
C ASP A 405 -20.44 -58.40 -118.71
N VAL A 406 -20.42 -57.08 -118.51
CA VAL A 406 -20.32 -56.47 -117.15
C VAL A 406 -21.27 -55.27 -116.97
N GLN A 407 -22.13 -54.95 -117.95
CA GLN A 407 -23.17 -53.93 -117.73
C GLN A 407 -24.40 -54.51 -116.98
N GLN A 408 -24.75 -55.78 -117.24
CA GLN A 408 -25.81 -56.48 -116.50
C GLN A 408 -25.43 -56.62 -115.02
N THR A 409 -24.20 -57.06 -114.80
CA THR A 409 -23.48 -57.11 -113.53
C THR A 409 -22.42 -56.02 -113.58
N ILE A 410 -22.79 -54.76 -113.34
CA ILE A 410 -22.58 -54.26 -111.99
C ILE A 410 -23.63 -53.32 -111.40
N GLY A 411 -24.37 -52.54 -112.18
CA GLY A 411 -25.28 -51.48 -111.71
C GLY A 411 -25.17 -50.96 -110.26
N SER A 412 -25.96 -51.59 -109.39
CA SER A 412 -26.82 -50.97 -108.39
C SER A 412 -26.18 -50.44 -107.09
N HIS A 413 -24.84 -50.35 -106.97
CA HIS A 413 -24.23 -50.37 -105.63
C HIS A 413 -23.01 -49.49 -105.30
N LEU A 414 -22.28 -48.85 -106.22
CA LEU A 414 -21.04 -48.12 -105.80
C LEU A 414 -21.30 -46.78 -105.08
N PRO A 415 -22.14 -45.85 -105.59
CA PRO A 415 -22.17 -44.45 -105.12
C PRO A 415 -22.55 -44.21 -103.64
N GLU A 416 -23.16 -45.18 -102.95
CA GLU A 416 -23.58 -44.99 -101.55
C GLU A 416 -22.42 -45.09 -100.54
N VAL A 417 -21.26 -45.64 -100.94
CA VAL A 417 -20.11 -45.84 -100.04
C VAL A 417 -19.34 -44.54 -99.80
N GLU A 418 -19.11 -43.75 -100.84
CA GLU A 418 -18.19 -42.60 -100.79
C GLU A 418 -18.79 -41.43 -100.00
N ARG A 419 -20.09 -41.14 -100.18
CA ARG A 419 -20.80 -40.06 -99.46
C ARG A 419 -20.68 -40.15 -97.93
N ARG A 420 -20.66 -41.36 -97.36
CA ARG A 420 -20.65 -41.56 -95.90
C ARG A 420 -19.29 -41.27 -95.22
N THR A 421 -18.19 -41.26 -95.97
CA THR A 421 -16.86 -41.05 -95.39
C THR A 421 -16.58 -39.56 -95.22
N GLU A 422 -16.90 -38.74 -96.23
CA GLU A 422 -16.63 -37.30 -96.20
C GLU A 422 -17.43 -36.57 -95.13
N GLU A 423 -18.70 -36.96 -94.95
CA GLU A 423 -19.61 -36.47 -93.90
C GLU A 423 -19.04 -36.64 -92.47
N LYS A 424 -18.08 -37.54 -92.24
CA LYS A 424 -17.48 -37.80 -90.91
C LYS A 424 -16.11 -37.17 -90.70
N ASN A 425 -15.42 -36.70 -91.74
CA ASN A 425 -14.18 -35.95 -91.58
C ASN A 425 -14.44 -34.52 -91.10
N ILE A 426 -15.45 -33.85 -91.68
CA ILE A 426 -15.80 -32.45 -91.34
C ILE A 426 -16.21 -32.35 -89.86
N GLU A 427 -17.12 -33.23 -89.43
CA GLU A 427 -17.63 -33.30 -88.05
C GLU A 427 -16.54 -33.58 -87.00
N TYR A 428 -15.40 -34.17 -87.39
CA TYR A 428 -14.27 -34.41 -86.49
C TYR A 428 -13.41 -33.15 -86.27
N GLN A 429 -13.36 -32.26 -87.26
CA GLN A 429 -12.49 -31.09 -87.24
C GLN A 429 -13.12 -29.94 -86.42
N ASP A 430 -14.43 -29.72 -86.54
CA ASP A 430 -15.17 -28.72 -85.74
C ASP A 430 -15.04 -28.98 -84.22
N ILE A 431 -15.01 -30.26 -83.82
CA ILE A 431 -14.82 -30.69 -82.43
C ILE A 431 -13.42 -30.35 -81.91
N LEU A 432 -12.40 -30.39 -82.78
CA LEU A 432 -11.01 -30.12 -82.39
C LEU A 432 -10.82 -28.66 -81.99
N ASP A 433 -11.40 -27.74 -82.76
CA ASP A 433 -11.31 -26.30 -82.54
C ASP A 433 -12.10 -25.88 -81.27
N GLU A 434 -13.28 -26.46 -81.01
CA GLU A 434 -14.02 -26.19 -79.77
C GLU A 434 -13.22 -26.63 -78.52
N VAL A 435 -12.53 -27.78 -78.58
CA VAL A 435 -11.68 -28.25 -77.46
C VAL A 435 -10.55 -27.27 -77.16
N GLN A 436 -9.91 -26.68 -78.19
CA GLN A 436 -8.86 -25.68 -77.98
C GLN A 436 -9.41 -24.38 -77.35
N GLU A 437 -10.62 -23.94 -77.72
CA GLU A 437 -11.26 -22.80 -77.07
C GLU A 437 -11.51 -23.06 -75.57
N LYS A 438 -12.08 -24.24 -75.22
CA LYS A 438 -12.34 -24.58 -73.81
C LYS A 438 -11.05 -24.70 -72.99
N GLU A 439 -9.98 -25.23 -73.58
CA GLU A 439 -8.68 -25.29 -72.91
C GLU A 439 -8.14 -23.90 -72.53
N ASN A 440 -8.30 -22.91 -73.41
CA ASN A 440 -7.80 -21.56 -73.16
C ASN A 440 -8.63 -20.83 -72.10
N LEU A 441 -9.95 -20.98 -72.13
CA LEU A 441 -10.84 -20.50 -71.07
C LEU A 441 -10.52 -21.15 -69.70
N ASN A 442 -10.15 -22.43 -69.68
CA ASN A 442 -9.74 -23.13 -68.45
C ASN A 442 -8.40 -22.60 -67.91
N LYS A 443 -7.42 -22.30 -68.79
CA LYS A 443 -6.14 -21.67 -68.40
C LYS A 443 -6.37 -20.27 -67.80
N GLU A 444 -7.24 -19.46 -68.40
CA GLU A 444 -7.64 -18.17 -67.82
C GLU A 444 -8.33 -18.31 -66.46
N ALA A 445 -9.23 -19.28 -66.31
CA ALA A 445 -9.90 -19.55 -65.03
C ALA A 445 -8.88 -19.98 -63.95
N GLY A 446 -7.89 -20.79 -64.31
CA GLY A 446 -6.79 -21.17 -63.42
C GLY A 446 -5.95 -19.99 -62.93
N VAL A 447 -5.62 -19.03 -63.81
CA VAL A 447 -4.91 -17.79 -63.42
C VAL A 447 -5.77 -16.94 -62.47
N LYS A 448 -7.07 -16.78 -62.76
CA LYS A 448 -8.01 -16.03 -61.92
C LYS A 448 -8.17 -16.69 -60.54
N LEU A 449 -8.23 -18.02 -60.47
CA LEU A 449 -8.24 -18.77 -59.20
C LEU A 449 -6.92 -18.65 -58.43
N GLY A 450 -5.77 -18.61 -59.11
CA GLY A 450 -4.47 -18.40 -58.47
C GLY A 450 -4.39 -17.04 -57.77
N ILE A 451 -4.79 -15.96 -58.46
CA ILE A 451 -4.85 -14.61 -57.87
C ILE A 451 -5.81 -14.59 -56.67
N LEU A 452 -7.01 -15.18 -56.81
CA LEU A 452 -7.99 -15.20 -55.72
C LEU A 452 -7.53 -16.02 -54.50
N ALA A 453 -6.70 -17.06 -54.72
CA ALA A 453 -6.07 -17.82 -53.65
C ALA A 453 -4.96 -17.03 -52.95
N GLU A 454 -4.15 -16.26 -53.69
CA GLU A 454 -3.14 -15.36 -53.12
C GLU A 454 -3.79 -14.21 -52.33
N GLU A 455 -4.88 -13.61 -52.83
CA GLU A 455 -5.69 -12.64 -52.08
C GLU A 455 -6.28 -13.25 -50.80
N TYR A 456 -6.77 -14.50 -50.88
CA TYR A 456 -7.30 -15.23 -49.72
C TYR A 456 -6.23 -15.51 -48.67
N GLU A 457 -5.06 -16.03 -49.05
CA GLU A 457 -3.96 -16.36 -48.13
C GLU A 457 -3.40 -15.09 -47.46
N ASN A 458 -3.29 -13.98 -48.20
CA ASN A 458 -2.96 -12.66 -47.61
C ASN A 458 -4.06 -12.17 -46.63
N SER A 459 -5.34 -12.47 -46.89
CA SER A 459 -6.43 -12.15 -45.96
C SER A 459 -6.41 -13.02 -44.69
N GLU A 460 -6.05 -14.31 -44.79
CA GLU A 460 -5.91 -15.17 -43.62
C GLU A 460 -4.67 -14.79 -42.79
N GLU A 461 -3.55 -14.42 -43.43
CA GLU A 461 -2.36 -13.89 -42.78
C GLU A 461 -2.66 -12.60 -41.97
N THR A 462 -3.42 -11.64 -42.52
CA THR A 462 -3.80 -10.43 -41.77
C THR A 462 -4.75 -10.74 -40.62
N VAL A 463 -5.78 -11.58 -40.81
CA VAL A 463 -6.68 -12.03 -39.74
C VAL A 463 -5.92 -12.81 -38.65
N ARG A 464 -4.91 -13.61 -39.01
CA ARG A 464 -4.02 -14.30 -38.07
C ARG A 464 -3.17 -13.33 -37.26
N GLN A 465 -2.63 -12.29 -37.89
CA GLN A 465 -1.88 -11.24 -37.19
C GLN A 465 -2.76 -10.43 -36.24
N GLU A 466 -3.97 -10.04 -36.66
CA GLU A 466 -4.95 -9.39 -35.79
C GLU A 466 -5.33 -10.27 -34.61
N ARG A 467 -5.66 -11.55 -34.86
CA ARG A 467 -5.96 -12.52 -33.80
C ARG A 467 -4.81 -12.61 -32.79
N ASN A 468 -3.57 -12.77 -33.25
CA ASN A 468 -2.39 -12.84 -32.37
C ASN A 468 -2.22 -11.54 -31.55
N ALA A 469 -2.46 -10.37 -32.16
CA ALA A 469 -2.42 -9.09 -31.47
C ALA A 469 -3.56 -8.92 -30.44
N HIS A 470 -4.76 -9.45 -30.72
CA HIS A 470 -5.87 -9.49 -29.78
C HIS A 470 -5.62 -10.48 -28.63
N GLU A 471 -5.06 -11.64 -28.91
CA GLU A 471 -4.69 -12.65 -27.90
C GLU A 471 -3.57 -12.14 -26.97
N ALA A 472 -2.57 -11.43 -27.51
CA ALA A 472 -1.56 -10.73 -26.72
C ALA A 472 -2.16 -9.63 -25.82
N LYS A 473 -3.04 -8.77 -26.37
CA LYS A 473 -3.77 -7.74 -25.59
C LYS A 473 -4.61 -8.38 -24.48
N LEU A 474 -5.28 -9.49 -24.77
CA LEU A 474 -6.13 -10.21 -23.82
C LEU A 474 -5.29 -10.90 -22.71
N SER A 475 -4.11 -11.45 -23.04
CA SER A 475 -3.16 -11.97 -22.03
C SER A 475 -2.64 -10.87 -21.10
N VAL A 476 -2.39 -9.65 -21.61
CA VAL A 476 -2.02 -8.50 -20.77
C VAL A 476 -3.17 -8.12 -19.85
N ARG A 477 -4.40 -7.97 -20.37
CA ARG A 477 -5.58 -7.66 -19.54
C ARG A 477 -5.88 -8.76 -18.51
N GLN A 478 -5.65 -10.04 -18.82
CA GLN A 478 -5.77 -11.13 -17.85
C GLN A 478 -4.75 -11.00 -16.70
N ARG A 479 -3.51 -10.60 -16.98
CA ARG A 479 -2.50 -10.34 -15.93
C ARG A 479 -2.84 -9.11 -15.09
N GLU A 480 -3.35 -8.05 -15.71
CA GLU A 480 -3.85 -6.87 -14.98
C GLU A 480 -5.02 -7.24 -14.06
N VAL A 481 -6.01 -8.00 -14.55
CA VAL A 481 -7.14 -8.46 -13.74
C VAL A 481 -6.67 -9.39 -12.62
N ALA A 482 -5.73 -10.31 -12.88
CA ALA A 482 -5.16 -11.18 -11.85
C ALA A 482 -4.43 -10.37 -10.76
N ALA A 483 -3.59 -9.41 -11.13
CA ALA A 483 -2.87 -8.55 -10.17
C ALA A 483 -3.82 -7.59 -9.41
N MET A 484 -4.93 -7.17 -10.03
CA MET A 484 -5.99 -6.41 -9.35
C MET A 484 -6.82 -7.29 -8.43
N HIS A 485 -7.02 -8.57 -8.76
CA HIS A 485 -7.68 -9.54 -7.91
C HIS A 485 -6.82 -9.91 -6.70
N GLU A 486 -5.53 -10.19 -6.90
CA GLU A 486 -4.54 -10.45 -5.85
C GLU A 486 -4.44 -9.28 -4.86
N LYS A 487 -4.34 -8.03 -5.37
CA LYS A 487 -4.45 -6.83 -4.53
C LYS A 487 -5.79 -6.72 -3.83
N GLY A 488 -6.88 -7.10 -4.50
CA GLY A 488 -8.23 -7.13 -3.95
C GLY A 488 -8.39 -8.18 -2.84
N GLU A 489 -7.68 -9.30 -2.90
CA GLU A 489 -7.65 -10.33 -1.87
C GLU A 489 -6.76 -9.92 -0.69
N ALA A 490 -5.58 -9.34 -0.95
CA ALA A 490 -4.71 -8.78 0.09
C ALA A 490 -5.38 -7.62 0.86
N LEU A 491 -6.18 -6.79 0.19
CA LEU A 491 -7.01 -5.76 0.82
C LEU A 491 -8.32 -6.31 1.43
N ARG A 492 -8.62 -7.60 1.22
CA ARG A 492 -9.76 -8.32 1.82
C ARG A 492 -9.33 -9.35 2.86
N ASP A 493 -8.05 -9.39 3.26
CA ASP A 493 -7.60 -10.25 4.36
C ASP A 493 -8.48 -9.93 5.60
N PRO A 494 -9.39 -10.84 5.99
CA PRO A 494 -10.39 -10.53 6.99
C PRO A 494 -9.74 -10.32 8.35
N VAL A 495 -8.60 -10.97 8.61
CA VAL A 495 -7.88 -10.85 9.88
C VAL A 495 -7.31 -9.43 10.03
N ALA A 496 -6.66 -8.91 8.99
CA ALA A 496 -6.11 -7.56 9.01
C ALA A 496 -7.19 -6.48 9.14
N LEU A 497 -8.37 -6.68 8.53
CA LEU A 497 -9.49 -5.75 8.64
C LEU A 497 -10.20 -5.87 10.01
N GLU A 498 -10.39 -7.07 10.54
CA GLU A 498 -10.93 -7.32 11.89
C GLU A 498 -10.00 -6.79 12.98
N GLU A 499 -8.67 -6.89 12.82
CA GLU A 499 -7.72 -6.27 13.75
C GLU A 499 -7.80 -4.74 13.75
N GLN A 500 -7.97 -4.11 12.59
CA GLN A 500 -8.17 -2.65 12.50
C GLN A 500 -9.52 -2.22 13.11
N ILE A 501 -10.60 -2.95 12.82
CA ILE A 501 -11.93 -2.70 13.39
C ILE A 501 -11.88 -2.86 14.92
N ALA A 502 -11.34 -3.97 15.43
CA ALA A 502 -11.17 -4.19 16.88
C ALA A 502 -10.17 -3.22 17.53
N GLY A 503 -9.28 -2.60 16.76
CA GLY A 503 -8.45 -1.47 17.20
C GLY A 503 -9.29 -0.21 17.41
N ILE A 504 -10.09 0.16 16.41
CA ILE A 504 -10.99 1.32 16.45
C ILE A 504 -12.08 1.15 17.52
N GLU A 505 -12.67 -0.04 17.66
CA GLU A 505 -13.67 -0.34 18.68
C GLU A 505 -13.12 -0.16 20.11
N ARG A 506 -11.86 -0.55 20.36
CA ARG A 506 -11.19 -0.30 21.65
C ARG A 506 -11.00 1.20 21.90
N GLN A 507 -10.57 1.96 20.88
CA GLN A 507 -10.40 3.42 21.01
C GLN A 507 -11.75 4.11 21.26
N CYS A 508 -12.82 3.71 20.58
CA CYS A 508 -14.18 4.19 20.84
C CYS A 508 -14.63 3.86 22.27
N ALA A 509 -14.44 2.62 22.74
CA ALA A 509 -14.81 2.22 24.09
C ALA A 509 -14.02 2.97 25.19
N GLU A 510 -12.73 3.26 24.95
CA GLU A 510 -11.88 4.06 25.83
C GLU A 510 -12.33 5.52 25.89
N ILE A 511 -12.63 6.14 24.74
CA ILE A 511 -13.20 7.49 24.66
C ILE A 511 -14.58 7.55 25.34
N GLU A 512 -15.42 6.53 25.21
CA GLU A 512 -16.69 6.46 25.95
C GLU A 512 -16.48 6.32 27.47
N ALA A 513 -15.52 5.52 27.92
CA ALA A 513 -15.20 5.37 29.34
C ALA A 513 -14.72 6.70 29.95
N LEU A 514 -13.83 7.42 29.27
CA LEU A 514 -13.38 8.76 29.65
C LEU A 514 -14.55 9.76 29.70
N ARG A 515 -15.46 9.73 28.72
CA ARG A 515 -16.68 10.56 28.72
C ARG A 515 -17.63 10.24 29.88
N ARG A 516 -17.79 8.95 30.25
CA ARG A 516 -18.58 8.53 31.42
C ARG A 516 -17.96 9.06 32.71
N SER A 517 -16.66 8.83 32.92
CA SER A 517 -15.91 9.32 34.08
C SER A 517 -16.00 10.84 34.24
N HIS A 518 -15.71 11.61 33.19
CA HIS A 518 -15.80 13.08 33.24
C HIS A 518 -17.24 13.58 33.50
N ASN A 519 -18.27 12.87 33.02
CA ASN A 519 -19.66 13.18 33.31
C ASN A 519 -20.04 12.86 34.77
N GLU A 520 -19.58 11.73 35.30
CA GLU A 520 -19.76 11.34 36.72
C GLU A 520 -19.09 12.34 37.66
N GLU A 521 -17.84 12.75 37.36
CA GLU A 521 -17.17 13.85 38.05
C GLU A 521 -17.96 15.16 37.94
N SER A 522 -18.45 15.52 36.74
CA SER A 522 -19.25 16.74 36.54
C SER A 522 -20.54 16.72 37.36
N ILE A 523 -21.17 15.56 37.52
CA ILE A 523 -22.36 15.36 38.37
C ILE A 523 -21.97 15.44 39.86
N ALA A 524 -20.87 14.82 40.28
CA ALA A 524 -20.36 14.88 41.65
C ALA A 524 -20.00 16.32 42.07
N ARG A 525 -19.31 17.07 41.20
CA ARG A 525 -18.98 18.50 41.38
C ARG A 525 -20.27 19.33 41.52
N LYS A 526 -21.26 19.14 40.65
CA LYS A 526 -22.59 19.79 40.75
C LYS A 526 -23.30 19.49 42.07
N HIS A 527 -23.34 18.23 42.51
CA HIS A 527 -23.92 17.84 43.80
C HIS A 527 -23.10 18.30 45.02
N SER A 528 -21.81 18.58 44.86
CA SER A 528 -20.98 19.22 45.90
C SER A 528 -21.39 20.68 46.06
N VAL A 529 -21.38 21.46 44.96
CA VAL A 529 -21.82 22.86 44.93
C VAL A 529 -23.26 23.02 45.44
N GLN A 530 -24.17 22.14 45.03
CA GLN A 530 -25.56 22.15 45.51
C GLN A 530 -25.67 21.91 47.03
N ARG A 531 -24.81 21.06 47.61
CA ARG A 531 -24.74 20.86 49.07
C ARG A 531 -24.15 22.08 49.78
N SER A 532 -23.11 22.71 49.23
CA SER A 532 -22.55 23.94 49.80
C SER A 532 -23.56 25.10 49.78
N ILE A 533 -24.33 25.25 48.70
CA ILE A 533 -25.43 26.21 48.61
C ILE A 533 -26.53 25.89 49.65
N ALA A 534 -26.90 24.62 49.81
CA ALA A 534 -27.90 24.23 50.81
C ALA A 534 -27.44 24.52 52.25
N LEU A 535 -26.16 24.26 52.57
CA LEU A 535 -25.54 24.59 53.87
C LEU A 535 -25.50 26.11 54.10
N ALA A 536 -25.13 26.90 53.08
CA ALA A 536 -25.16 28.36 53.16
C ALA A 536 -26.60 28.89 53.42
N CYS A 537 -27.61 28.34 52.75
CA CYS A 537 -29.02 28.69 52.99
C CYS A 537 -29.47 28.35 54.42
N VAL A 538 -29.04 27.22 54.98
CA VAL A 538 -29.32 26.85 56.39
C VAL A 538 -28.65 27.85 57.34
N SER A 539 -27.36 28.15 57.15
CA SER A 539 -26.62 29.11 57.98
C SER A 539 -27.22 30.53 57.89
N MET A 540 -27.65 30.98 56.71
CA MET A 540 -28.40 32.24 56.55
C MET A 540 -29.73 32.22 57.31
N GLN A 541 -30.45 31.09 57.32
CA GLN A 541 -31.71 30.97 58.04
C GLN A 541 -31.51 30.92 59.58
N GLU A 542 -30.44 30.30 60.05
CA GLU A 542 -30.00 30.30 61.45
C GLU A 542 -29.61 31.71 61.90
N HIS A 543 -28.82 32.43 61.10
CA HIS A 543 -28.46 33.83 61.34
C HIS A 543 -29.71 34.73 61.35
N GLU A 544 -30.66 34.56 60.42
CA GLU A 544 -31.91 35.31 60.45
C GLU A 544 -32.72 35.05 61.72
N ASN A 545 -32.76 33.79 62.19
CA ASN A 545 -33.42 33.43 63.45
C ASN A 545 -32.70 34.02 64.68
N LEU A 546 -31.36 34.07 64.69
CA LEU A 546 -30.56 34.72 65.72
C LEU A 546 -30.80 36.25 65.76
N VAL A 547 -30.87 36.89 64.59
CA VAL A 547 -31.23 38.32 64.47
C VAL A 547 -32.67 38.56 64.96
N ARG A 548 -33.63 37.69 64.61
CA ARG A 548 -35.00 37.77 65.13
C ARG A 548 -35.05 37.61 66.67
N GLN A 549 -34.28 36.67 67.23
CA GLN A 549 -34.17 36.48 68.68
C GLN A 549 -33.58 37.72 69.37
N THR A 550 -32.37 38.14 69.01
CA THR A 550 -31.70 39.32 69.60
C THR A 550 -32.52 40.61 69.46
N VAL A 551 -33.29 40.78 68.38
CA VAL A 551 -34.27 41.89 68.23
C VAL A 551 -35.45 41.76 69.20
N THR A 552 -35.98 40.56 69.44
CA THR A 552 -37.06 40.37 70.43
C THR A 552 -36.58 40.50 71.87
N GLU A 553 -35.37 40.05 72.18
CA GLU A 553 -34.72 40.27 73.48
C GLU A 553 -34.43 41.76 73.71
N SER A 554 -33.91 42.47 72.71
CA SER A 554 -33.71 43.92 72.76
C SER A 554 -35.02 44.66 73.01
N LYS A 555 -36.11 44.30 72.31
CA LYS A 555 -37.45 44.85 72.56
C LYS A 555 -37.91 44.58 74.00
N ARG A 556 -37.77 43.34 74.49
CA ARG A 556 -38.11 42.94 75.86
C ARG A 556 -37.30 43.71 76.91
N PHE A 557 -36.02 43.93 76.69
CA PHE A 557 -35.16 44.75 77.55
C PHE A 557 -35.61 46.22 77.56
N TRP A 558 -35.88 46.81 76.40
CA TRP A 558 -36.39 48.19 76.32
C TRP A 558 -37.79 48.33 76.95
N ASP A 559 -38.65 47.31 76.87
CA ASP A 559 -39.95 47.31 77.55
C ASP A 559 -39.83 47.16 79.07
N GLN A 560 -38.94 46.28 79.56
CA GLN A 560 -38.61 46.21 80.99
C GLN A 560 -38.01 47.53 81.48
N LYS A 561 -37.13 48.16 80.71
CA LYS A 561 -36.54 49.47 81.03
C LYS A 561 -37.58 50.60 81.02
N ARG A 562 -38.54 50.59 80.09
CA ARG A 562 -39.71 51.49 80.09
C ARG A 562 -40.62 51.26 81.30
N GLN A 563 -40.85 50.01 81.72
CA GLN A 563 -41.61 49.69 82.93
C GLN A 563 -40.85 50.10 84.22
N ALA A 564 -39.53 49.97 84.26
CA ALA A 564 -38.70 50.42 85.38
C ALA A 564 -38.72 51.95 85.49
N LEU A 565 -38.55 52.70 84.39
CA LEU A 565 -38.67 54.16 84.36
C LEU A 565 -40.05 54.64 84.84
N ARG A 566 -41.13 53.95 84.45
CA ARG A 566 -42.48 54.22 84.96
C ARG A 566 -42.64 53.98 86.48
N LYS A 567 -41.83 53.10 87.09
CA LYS A 567 -41.82 52.88 88.55
C LYS A 567 -40.93 53.89 89.31
N VAL A 568 -39.90 54.44 88.67
CA VAL A 568 -39.05 55.50 89.25
C VAL A 568 -39.74 56.87 89.20
N SER A 569 -40.60 57.12 88.21
CA SER A 569 -41.32 58.39 88.03
C SER A 569 -42.53 58.60 88.97
N ALA A 570 -42.56 57.93 90.13
CA ALA A 570 -43.66 58.05 91.10
C ALA A 570 -43.20 57.86 92.55
N PRO A 571 -42.58 58.91 93.14
CA PRO A 571 -42.87 59.22 94.54
C PRO A 571 -43.18 60.70 94.77
N ASP A 572 -44.42 60.94 95.20
CA ASP A 572 -44.86 61.98 96.16
C ASP A 572 -44.63 63.48 95.86
N GLY A 573 -45.40 64.32 96.54
CA GLY A 573 -45.46 65.76 96.34
C GLY A 573 -46.38 66.16 95.17
N GLY A 574 -47.41 66.98 95.36
CA GLY A 574 -47.74 67.73 96.56
C GLY A 574 -48.45 69.02 96.17
N SER A 575 -49.77 68.96 96.15
CA SER A 575 -50.71 70.05 95.90
C SER A 575 -50.29 71.41 96.45
N ARG A 576 -50.56 72.49 95.69
CA ARG A 576 -51.40 73.61 96.16
C ARG A 576 -51.69 74.67 95.08
N GLU A 577 -52.89 74.60 94.54
CA GLU A 577 -53.88 75.68 94.69
C GLU A 577 -55.27 75.05 94.46
N ASN A 578 -56.16 74.98 95.45
CA ASN A 578 -56.03 75.39 96.87
C ASN A 578 -55.23 74.41 97.75
#